data_AF-A0A183QVZ7-F1
#
_entry.id   AF-A0A183QVZ7-F1
#
_cell.length_a   1.000
_cell.length_b   1.000
_cell.length_c   1.000
_cell.angle_alpha   90.00
_cell.angle_beta   90.00
_cell.angle_gamma   90.00
#
_symmetry.space_group_name_H-M   'P 1'
#
loop_
_entity.id
_entity.type
_entity.pdbx_description
1 polymer ?
#
loop_
_entity_poly.entity_id
_entity_poly.type
_entity_poly.pdbx_seq_one_letter_code
_entity_poly.pdbx_strand_id
1 'polypeptide(L)'
;MVFDARIEDDKVDSDVPGIVYLSTIPNGMNVSMISDIMQQFGKIGRVYLVPKKKKVGKYRQYEEGWVEFLNKKIAKRVAKRLNCTEVLGSKRNPWFGELWNIRFLKDTSWNDLFGAEREEEEQRRTAHDRDIVVAKHQSRQFSAALDAKKLEKRMKQVKGKRFTERKPVRLNRRQKLTEDEIKEKLAHSSRTPPEGCLGFSAVSNPEFMGSLFAGGL
;
A
#
# COMPACT_ATOMS: atom_id res chain seq x y z
N MET A 1 -41.54 15.56 25.54
CA MET A 1 -41.71 15.38 24.09
C MET A 1 -41.70 13.89 23.84
N VAL A 2 -42.78 13.39 23.26
CA VAL A 2 -43.01 11.96 23.04
C VAL A 2 -42.04 11.49 21.95
N PHE A 3 -41.10 10.60 22.30
CA PHE A 3 -40.38 9.82 21.30
C PHE A 3 -41.44 8.96 20.61
N ASP A 4 -41.87 9.36 19.43
CA ASP A 4 -42.84 8.60 18.65
C ASP A 4 -42.18 7.27 18.24
N ALA A 5 -42.46 6.23 19.02
CA ALA A 5 -41.88 4.91 18.97
C ALA A 5 -42.55 4.03 17.90
N ARG A 6 -42.72 4.59 16.70
CA ARG A 6 -43.05 3.83 15.48
C ARG A 6 -41.84 3.83 14.57
N ILE A 7 -40.79 3.14 15.01
CA ILE A 7 -39.77 2.64 14.09
C ILE A 7 -40.32 1.32 13.60
N GLU A 8 -41.07 1.37 12.50
CA GLU A 8 -41.46 0.16 11.79
C GLU A 8 -40.18 -0.59 11.39
N ASP A 9 -40.06 -1.82 11.86
CA ASP A 9 -39.08 -2.81 11.45
C ASP A 9 -39.31 -3.14 9.97
N ASP A 10 -38.89 -2.24 9.09
CA ASP A 10 -38.72 -2.55 7.68
C ASP A 10 -37.61 -3.60 7.59
N LYS A 11 -38.00 -4.88 7.51
CA LYS A 11 -37.12 -5.98 7.10
C LYS A 11 -36.61 -5.72 5.68
N VAL A 12 -35.54 -4.94 5.59
CA VAL A 12 -34.87 -4.64 4.31
C VAL A 12 -33.66 -5.54 4.21
N ASP A 13 -33.82 -6.57 3.40
CA ASP A 13 -32.85 -7.57 3.01
C ASP A 13 -31.87 -7.00 1.98
N SER A 14 -31.10 -5.98 2.36
CA SER A 14 -30.01 -5.48 1.51
C SER A 14 -28.80 -5.13 2.36
N ASP A 15 -27.83 -6.05 2.39
CA ASP A 15 -26.53 -5.99 3.08
C ASP A 15 -25.56 -4.96 2.48
N VAL A 16 -26.09 -3.90 1.84
CA VAL A 16 -25.25 -2.86 1.25
C VAL A 16 -25.01 -1.77 2.29
N PRO A 17 -23.76 -1.61 2.76
CA PRO A 17 -23.43 -0.59 3.72
C PRO A 17 -23.61 0.79 3.12
N GLY A 18 -23.92 1.77 3.97
CA GLY A 18 -24.03 3.17 3.58
C GLY A 18 -23.34 4.07 4.59
N ILE A 19 -22.63 5.07 4.07
CA ILE A 19 -21.81 5.95 4.89
C ILE A 19 -22.50 7.29 5.07
N VAL A 20 -22.43 7.78 6.30
CA VAL A 20 -22.91 9.08 6.72
C VAL A 20 -21.70 9.93 7.12
N TYR A 21 -21.57 11.09 6.48
CA TYR A 21 -20.54 12.09 6.77
C TYR A 21 -21.08 13.12 7.77
N LEU A 22 -20.26 13.40 8.78
CA LEU A 22 -20.46 14.41 9.81
C LEU A 22 -19.49 15.56 9.53
N SER A 23 -20.01 16.70 9.08
CA SER A 23 -19.18 17.86 8.75
C SER A 23 -18.72 18.63 9.97
N THR A 24 -19.50 18.59 11.04
CA THR A 24 -19.15 19.25 12.31
C THR A 24 -19.49 18.31 13.45
N ILE A 25 -18.50 18.10 14.34
CA ILE A 25 -18.68 17.29 15.54
C ILE A 25 -18.74 18.22 16.75
N PRO A 26 -19.80 18.13 17.57
CA PRO A 26 -19.94 18.96 18.74
C PRO A 26 -18.77 18.85 19.72
N ASN A 27 -18.40 19.97 20.32
CA ASN A 27 -17.24 20.04 21.19
C ASN A 27 -17.44 19.19 22.46
N GLY A 28 -16.54 18.25 22.71
CA GLY A 28 -16.60 17.37 23.90
C GLY A 28 -17.32 16.05 23.67
N MET A 29 -17.86 15.80 22.46
CA MET A 29 -18.35 14.47 22.10
C MET A 29 -17.20 13.52 21.77
N ASN A 30 -17.30 12.30 22.31
CA ASN A 30 -16.38 11.19 22.02
C ASN A 30 -16.96 10.24 20.96
N VAL A 31 -16.09 9.45 20.33
CA VAL A 31 -16.47 8.41 19.36
C VAL A 31 -17.58 7.49 19.91
N SER A 32 -17.44 7.04 21.18
CA SER A 32 -18.44 6.19 21.83
C SER A 32 -19.81 6.85 21.90
N MET A 33 -19.88 8.12 22.29
CA MET A 33 -21.16 8.84 22.43
C MET A 33 -21.87 8.99 21.09
N ILE A 34 -21.13 9.30 20.03
CA ILE A 34 -21.69 9.39 18.67
C ILE A 34 -22.18 8.02 18.23
N SER A 35 -21.39 6.97 18.47
CA SER A 35 -21.80 5.60 18.18
C SER A 35 -23.10 5.24 18.90
N ASP A 36 -23.20 5.53 20.21
CA ASP A 36 -24.37 5.21 21.02
C ASP A 36 -25.64 5.94 20.55
N ILE A 37 -25.51 7.21 20.15
CA ILE A 37 -26.63 8.00 19.59
C ILE A 37 -27.05 7.44 18.24
N MET A 38 -26.10 7.17 17.35
CA MET A 38 -26.38 6.67 16.01
C MET A 38 -26.95 5.24 16.04
N GLN A 39 -26.55 4.43 17.03
CA GLN A 39 -26.94 3.03 17.18
C GLN A 39 -28.43 2.89 17.50
N GLN A 40 -29.06 3.93 18.08
CA GLN A 40 -30.50 3.99 18.33
C GLN A 40 -31.33 4.01 17.03
N PHE A 41 -30.74 4.44 15.92
CA PHE A 41 -31.42 4.50 14.63
C PHE A 41 -31.19 3.26 13.76
N GLY A 42 -30.14 2.47 14.05
CA GLY A 42 -29.84 1.23 13.36
C GLY A 42 -28.45 0.70 13.66
N LYS A 43 -28.16 -0.51 13.15
CA LYS A 43 -26.89 -1.19 13.40
C LYS A 43 -25.74 -0.52 12.64
N ILE A 44 -24.73 -0.08 13.40
CA ILE A 44 -23.51 0.56 12.90
C ILE A 44 -22.41 -0.50 12.69
N GLY A 45 -21.56 -0.26 11.70
CA GLY A 45 -20.28 -0.94 11.51
C GLY A 45 -19.14 -0.09 12.06
N ARG A 46 -18.43 0.59 11.16
CA ARG A 46 -17.24 1.38 11.49
C ARG A 46 -17.56 2.84 11.76
N VAL A 47 -16.77 3.45 12.65
CA VAL A 47 -16.82 4.89 12.95
C VAL A 47 -15.39 5.43 12.92
N TYR A 48 -15.21 6.54 12.20
CA TYR A 48 -13.92 7.23 12.11
C TYR A 48 -14.14 8.72 12.28
N LEU A 49 -13.43 9.34 13.21
CA LEU A 49 -13.47 10.77 13.44
C LEU A 49 -12.05 11.34 13.31
N VAL A 50 -11.90 12.43 12.56
CA VAL A 50 -10.63 13.13 12.37
C VAL A 50 -10.36 14.02 13.57
N PRO A 51 -9.29 13.77 14.34
CA PRO A 51 -8.93 14.63 15.46
C PRO A 51 -8.45 16.00 14.96
N LYS A 52 -8.87 17.08 15.62
CA LYS A 52 -8.33 18.42 15.33
C LYS A 52 -6.83 18.46 15.64
N LYS A 53 -6.03 18.99 14.70
CA LYS A 53 -4.56 19.12 14.85
C LYS A 53 -4.15 19.93 16.08
N LYS A 54 -4.94 20.94 16.44
CA LYS A 54 -4.73 21.77 17.63
C LYS A 54 -5.62 21.26 18.76
N LYS A 55 -5.00 20.83 19.86
CA LYS A 55 -5.71 20.49 21.09
C LYS A 55 -6.14 21.78 21.78
N VAL A 56 -7.42 22.13 21.66
CA VAL A 56 -8.01 23.26 22.38
C VAL A 56 -8.88 22.70 23.52
N GLY A 57 -8.47 22.95 24.76
CA GLY A 57 -9.21 22.52 25.95
C GLY A 57 -8.88 21.12 26.47
N LYS A 58 -9.72 20.65 27.40
CA LYS A 58 -9.50 19.40 28.16
C LYS A 58 -9.80 18.13 27.37
N TYR A 59 -10.76 18.20 26.44
CA TYR A 59 -11.29 17.04 25.72
C TYR A 59 -10.71 16.94 24.31
N ARG A 60 -10.66 15.72 23.76
CA ARG A 60 -10.25 15.52 22.38
C ARG A 60 -11.36 16.02 21.46
N GLN A 61 -11.02 16.95 20.58
CA GLN A 61 -11.95 17.52 19.63
C GLN A 61 -11.75 16.89 18.26
N TYR A 62 -12.83 16.79 17.51
CA TYR A 62 -12.85 16.24 16.17
C TYR A 62 -13.36 17.28 15.18
N GLU A 63 -12.84 17.25 13.96
CA GLU A 63 -13.22 18.18 12.90
C GLU A 63 -14.35 17.59 12.07
N GLU A 64 -14.12 16.41 11.54
CA GLU A 64 -15.02 15.67 10.65
C GLU A 64 -15.14 14.22 11.09
N GLY A 65 -16.16 13.52 10.59
CA GLY A 65 -16.32 12.10 10.85
C GLY A 65 -17.15 11.35 9.82
N TRP A 66 -16.99 10.04 9.81
CA TRP A 66 -17.72 9.10 8.97
C TRP A 66 -18.25 7.97 9.82
N VAL A 67 -19.52 7.66 9.63
CA VAL A 67 -20.25 6.57 10.30
C VAL A 67 -20.80 5.65 9.24
N GLU A 68 -20.40 4.37 9.29
CA GLU A 68 -20.91 3.32 8.41
C GLU A 68 -22.12 2.65 9.07
N PHE A 69 -23.26 2.69 8.41
CA PHE A 69 -24.41 1.85 8.74
C PHE A 69 -24.38 0.61 7.86
N LEU A 70 -24.77 -0.54 8.43
CA LEU A 70 -24.86 -1.80 7.67
C LEU A 70 -25.89 -1.71 6.54
N ASN A 71 -26.93 -0.90 6.70
CA ASN A 71 -27.99 -0.73 5.71
C ASN A 71 -28.00 0.69 5.14
N LYS A 72 -27.74 0.84 3.84
CA LYS A 72 -27.77 2.16 3.16
C LYS A 72 -29.11 2.89 3.24
N LYS A 73 -30.23 2.16 3.36
CA LYS A 73 -31.56 2.79 3.50
C LYS A 73 -31.70 3.49 4.85
N ILE A 74 -31.17 2.87 5.91
CA ILE A 74 -31.12 3.45 7.25
C ILE A 74 -30.22 4.67 7.23
N ALA A 75 -29.01 4.58 6.65
CA ALA A 75 -28.09 5.71 6.51
C ALA A 75 -28.78 6.94 5.86
N LYS A 76 -29.51 6.73 4.76
CA LYS A 76 -30.28 7.79 4.08
C LYS A 76 -31.36 8.40 4.97
N ARG A 77 -32.10 7.57 5.71
CA ARG A 77 -33.17 8.00 6.61
C ARG A 77 -32.60 8.81 7.78
N VAL A 78 -31.51 8.32 8.38
CA VAL A 78 -30.80 8.99 9.49
C VAL A 78 -30.30 10.35 9.04
N ALA A 79 -29.61 10.42 7.89
CA ALA A 79 -29.12 11.70 7.38
C ALA A 79 -30.27 12.71 7.18
N LYS A 80 -31.41 12.29 6.61
CA LYS A 80 -32.57 13.19 6.43
C LYS A 80 -33.22 13.61 7.74
N ARG A 81 -33.30 12.72 8.73
CA ARG A 81 -34.00 12.95 10.00
C ARG A 81 -33.16 13.74 11.00
N LEU A 82 -31.86 13.46 11.05
CA LEU A 82 -30.96 14.00 12.06
C LEU A 82 -30.26 15.27 11.59
N ASN A 83 -30.14 15.52 10.28
CA ASN A 83 -29.59 16.76 9.78
C ASN A 83 -30.41 17.97 10.24
N CYS A 84 -29.71 19.02 10.69
CA CYS A 84 -30.28 20.24 11.26
C CYS A 84 -31.17 20.02 12.51
N THR A 85 -31.00 18.90 13.22
CA THR A 85 -31.65 18.69 14.51
C THR A 85 -30.69 18.92 15.68
N GLU A 86 -31.22 19.30 16.83
CA GLU A 86 -30.42 19.51 18.03
C GLU A 86 -29.82 18.20 18.55
N VAL A 87 -28.57 18.29 19.01
CA VAL A 87 -27.89 17.15 19.63
C VAL A 87 -28.58 16.83 20.96
N LEU A 88 -29.04 15.58 21.10
CA LEU A 88 -29.66 15.11 22.34
C LEU A 88 -28.67 15.23 23.51
N GLY A 89 -29.12 15.88 24.58
CA GLY A 89 -28.28 16.10 25.75
C GLY A 89 -28.97 16.87 26.87
N SER A 90 -28.36 16.82 28.06
CA SER A 90 -28.74 17.67 29.18
C SER A 90 -28.28 19.10 28.93
N LYS A 91 -29.00 20.09 29.48
CA LYS A 91 -28.61 21.52 29.45
C LYS A 91 -27.21 21.80 30.02
N ARG A 92 -26.66 20.88 30.81
CA ARG A 92 -25.31 20.98 31.38
C ARG A 92 -24.21 20.55 30.40
N ASN A 93 -24.56 19.90 29.30
CA ASN A 93 -23.57 19.40 28.35
C ASN A 93 -23.04 20.55 27.47
N PRO A 94 -21.73 20.57 27.14
CA PRO A 94 -21.14 21.62 26.32
C PRO A 94 -21.78 21.78 24.93
N TRP A 95 -22.32 20.70 24.37
CA TRP A 95 -22.94 20.64 23.04
C TRP A 95 -24.46 20.87 23.06
N PHE A 96 -25.01 21.35 24.17
CA PHE A 96 -26.45 21.63 24.26
C PHE A 96 -26.83 22.77 23.30
N GLY A 97 -27.84 22.53 22.45
CA GLY A 97 -28.29 23.49 21.44
C GLY A 97 -27.43 23.53 20.17
N GLU A 98 -26.37 22.73 20.06
CA GLU A 98 -25.68 22.54 18.79
C GLU A 98 -26.52 21.67 17.84
N LEU A 99 -26.41 21.96 16.54
CA LEU A 99 -27.13 21.24 15.50
C LEU A 99 -26.23 20.20 14.83
N TRP A 100 -26.81 19.06 14.51
CA TRP A 100 -26.20 18.05 13.67
C TRP A 100 -26.05 18.54 12.22
N ASN A 101 -24.84 18.47 11.67
CA ASN A 101 -24.57 18.70 10.25
C ASN A 101 -24.13 17.39 9.59
N ILE A 102 -25.08 16.75 8.90
CA ILE A 102 -24.98 15.35 8.50
C ILE A 102 -25.40 15.18 7.04
N ARG A 103 -24.59 14.45 6.27
CA ARG A 103 -24.87 14.12 4.87
C ARG A 103 -24.70 12.64 4.59
N PHE A 104 -25.64 12.06 3.84
CA PHE A 104 -25.46 10.73 3.28
C PHE A 104 -24.54 10.80 2.05
N LEU A 105 -23.53 9.92 2.00
CA LEU A 105 -22.64 9.78 0.85
C LEU A 105 -23.16 8.69 -0.08
N LYS A 106 -23.45 9.05 -1.33
CA LYS A 106 -23.96 8.13 -2.34
C LYS A 106 -22.78 7.42 -3.01
N ASP A 107 -22.91 6.11 -3.20
CA ASP A 107 -21.97 5.25 -3.95
C ASP A 107 -20.53 5.24 -3.39
N THR A 108 -20.37 5.65 -2.13
CA THR A 108 -19.08 5.67 -1.45
C THR A 108 -18.95 4.43 -0.55
N SER A 109 -17.85 3.69 -0.71
CA SER A 109 -17.51 2.57 0.17
C SER A 109 -16.45 2.98 1.20
N TRP A 110 -16.33 2.24 2.30
CA TRP A 110 -15.33 2.56 3.34
C TRP A 110 -13.91 2.46 2.80
N ASN A 111 -13.65 1.50 1.91
CA ASN A 111 -12.34 1.34 1.28
C ASN A 111 -12.02 2.48 0.30
N ASP A 112 -13.04 3.10 -0.29
CA ASP A 112 -12.88 4.23 -1.21
C ASP A 112 -12.48 5.51 -0.43
N LEU A 113 -13.13 5.78 0.71
CA LEU A 113 -12.81 6.94 1.56
C LEU A 113 -11.36 6.96 2.04
N PHE A 114 -10.86 5.80 2.46
CA PHE A 114 -9.50 5.64 3.01
C PHE A 114 -8.53 5.05 1.99
N GLY A 115 -8.93 4.95 0.71
CA GLY A 115 -8.12 4.33 -0.33
C GLY A 115 -6.82 5.08 -0.57
N ALA A 116 -6.92 6.40 -0.77
CA ALA A 116 -5.77 7.26 -1.02
C ALA A 116 -4.78 7.30 0.17
N GLU A 117 -5.30 7.41 1.40
CA GLU A 117 -4.45 7.44 2.59
C GLU A 117 -3.78 6.08 2.85
N ARG A 118 -4.50 4.97 2.64
CA ARG A 118 -3.90 3.63 2.71
C ARG A 118 -2.81 3.44 1.67
N GLU A 119 -3.05 3.86 0.43
CA GLU A 119 -2.06 3.73 -0.64
C GLU A 119 -0.80 4.54 -0.30
N GLU A 120 -0.94 5.77 0.21
CA GLU A 120 0.19 6.57 0.64
C GLU A 120 0.96 5.91 1.81
N GLU A 121 0.26 5.37 2.79
CA GLU A 121 0.88 4.65 3.91
C GLU A 121 1.61 3.38 3.44
N GLU A 122 1.04 2.63 2.50
CA GLU A 122 1.66 1.44 1.91
C GLU A 122 2.91 1.82 1.12
N GLN A 123 2.85 2.88 0.31
CA GLN A 123 4.02 3.41 -0.39
C GLN A 123 5.11 3.83 0.59
N ARG A 124 4.76 4.56 1.65
CA ARG A 124 5.70 4.98 2.70
C ARG A 124 6.33 3.78 3.41
N ARG A 125 5.54 2.75 3.72
CA ARG A 125 6.02 1.52 4.35
C ARG A 125 6.95 0.75 3.43
N THR A 126 6.60 0.59 2.15
CA THR A 126 7.46 -0.11 1.18
C THR A 126 8.77 0.63 0.93
N ALA A 127 8.75 1.97 0.89
CA ALA A 127 9.96 2.79 0.81
C ALA A 127 10.86 2.55 2.03
N HIS A 128 10.29 2.63 3.23
CA HIS A 128 11.04 2.38 4.47
C HIS A 128 11.63 0.96 4.53
N ASP A 129 10.88 -0.07 4.12
CA ASP A 129 11.37 -1.44 4.08
C ASP A 129 12.52 -1.60 3.06
N ARG A 130 12.44 -0.93 1.90
CA ARG A 130 13.53 -0.87 0.92
C ARG A 130 14.79 -0.24 1.54
N ASP A 131 14.65 0.86 2.26
CA ASP A 131 15.76 1.53 2.92
C ASP A 131 16.43 0.63 3.96
N ILE A 132 15.64 -0.11 4.74
CA ILE A 132 16.17 -1.10 5.69
C ILE A 132 16.96 -2.20 4.97
N VAL A 133 16.45 -2.71 3.84
CA VAL A 133 17.13 -3.77 3.07
C VAL A 133 18.47 -3.26 2.53
N VAL A 134 18.49 -2.05 1.97
CA VAL A 134 19.72 -1.40 1.48
C VAL A 134 20.72 -1.21 2.62
N ALA A 135 20.30 -0.66 3.75
CA ALA A 135 21.16 -0.45 4.92
C ALA A 135 21.73 -1.78 5.46
N LYS A 136 20.90 -2.83 5.55
CA LYS A 136 21.35 -4.17 5.95
C LYS A 136 22.36 -4.74 4.97
N HIS A 137 22.15 -4.55 3.66
CA HIS A 137 23.08 -5.01 2.64
C HIS A 137 24.44 -4.31 2.77
N GLN A 138 24.44 -2.98 2.89
CA GLN A 138 25.65 -2.17 3.08
C GLN A 138 26.38 -2.55 4.37
N SER A 139 25.66 -2.76 5.48
CA SER A 139 26.24 -3.20 6.76
C SER A 139 26.92 -4.57 6.64
N ARG A 140 26.29 -5.54 5.97
CA ARG A 140 26.90 -6.87 5.71
C ARG A 140 28.15 -6.76 4.85
N GLN A 141 28.12 -5.96 3.79
CA GLN A 141 29.29 -5.73 2.93
C GLN A 141 30.44 -5.10 3.72
N PHE A 142 30.14 -4.11 4.57
CA PHE A 142 31.14 -3.48 5.43
C PHE A 142 31.75 -4.44 6.44
N SER A 143 30.92 -5.26 7.11
CA SER A 143 31.42 -6.29 8.04
C SER A 143 32.34 -7.28 7.33
N ALA A 144 31.94 -7.79 6.16
CA ALA A 144 32.75 -8.71 5.38
C ALA A 144 34.10 -8.08 4.97
N ALA A 145 34.10 -6.81 4.56
CA ALA A 145 35.32 -6.09 4.23
C ALA A 145 36.25 -5.91 5.43
N LEU A 146 35.71 -5.61 6.62
CA LEU A 146 36.49 -5.52 7.85
C LEU A 146 37.10 -6.86 8.25
N ASP A 147 36.33 -7.95 8.16
CA ASP A 147 36.82 -9.28 8.49
C ASP A 147 37.90 -9.75 7.51
N ALA A 148 37.74 -9.45 6.21
CA ALA A 148 38.78 -9.68 5.21
C ALA A 148 40.07 -8.91 5.53
N LYS A 149 39.97 -7.63 5.92
CA LYS A 149 41.15 -6.85 6.33
C LYS A 149 41.80 -7.36 7.62
N LYS A 150 41.01 -7.80 8.62
CA LYS A 150 41.55 -8.41 9.85
C LYS A 150 42.27 -9.72 9.54
N LEU A 151 41.68 -10.56 8.68
CA LEU A 151 42.29 -11.81 8.23
C LEU A 151 43.60 -11.55 7.48
N GLU A 152 43.63 -10.57 6.58
CA GLU A 152 44.84 -10.17 5.86
C GLU A 152 45.96 -9.76 6.82
N LYS A 153 45.66 -8.94 7.84
CA LYS A 153 46.62 -8.56 8.88
C LYS A 153 47.15 -9.77 9.66
N ARG A 154 46.27 -10.69 10.09
CA ARG A 154 46.69 -11.92 10.78
C ARG A 154 47.59 -12.80 9.90
N MET A 155 47.25 -12.97 8.62
CA MET A 155 48.05 -13.76 7.68
C MET A 155 49.44 -13.14 7.43
N LYS A 156 49.54 -11.80 7.38
CA LYS A 156 50.82 -11.08 7.29
C LYS A 156 51.69 -11.29 8.54
N GLN A 157 51.10 -11.40 9.73
CA GLN A 157 51.82 -11.61 10.99
C GLN A 157 52.27 -13.07 11.19
N VAL A 158 51.46 -14.06 10.79
CA VAL A 158 51.75 -15.49 11.00
C VAL A 158 52.82 -16.03 10.02
N LYS A 159 52.95 -15.45 8.83
CA LYS A 159 53.96 -15.89 7.84
C LYS A 159 55.14 -14.92 7.77
N GLY A 160 56.21 -15.24 8.51
CA GLY A 160 57.55 -14.64 8.33
C GLY A 160 58.22 -14.90 6.98
N LYS A 161 57.52 -15.44 5.97
CA LYS A 161 58.04 -15.63 4.60
C LYS A 161 56.94 -15.31 3.56
N ARG A 162 57.14 -14.18 2.87
CA ARG A 162 56.53 -13.71 1.60
C ARG A 162 55.01 -13.93 1.44
N PHE A 163 54.23 -13.00 1.99
CA PHE A 163 52.91 -12.69 1.41
C PHE A 163 53.15 -11.91 0.11
N THR A 164 53.06 -12.59 -1.03
CA THR A 164 52.97 -11.90 -2.32
C THR A 164 51.61 -11.23 -2.39
N GLU A 165 51.57 -9.90 -2.28
CA GLU A 165 50.35 -9.13 -2.57
C GLU A 165 49.83 -9.57 -3.94
N ARG A 166 48.66 -10.21 -3.96
CA ARG A 166 47.97 -10.50 -5.22
C ARG A 166 47.66 -9.13 -5.84
N LYS A 167 48.42 -8.75 -6.87
CA LYS A 167 48.14 -7.55 -7.66
C LYS A 167 46.66 -7.59 -8.04
N PRO A 168 45.93 -6.46 -7.99
CA PRO A 168 44.52 -6.43 -8.35
C PRO A 168 44.39 -7.05 -9.74
N VAL A 169 43.56 -8.09 -9.85
CA VAL A 169 43.23 -8.70 -11.13
C VAL A 169 42.65 -7.58 -11.97
N ARG A 170 43.34 -7.17 -13.05
CA ARG A 170 42.80 -6.20 -13.98
C ARG A 170 41.62 -6.86 -14.69
N LEU A 171 40.40 -6.62 -14.19
CA LEU A 171 39.13 -7.00 -14.80
C LEU A 171 38.84 -6.17 -16.06
N ASN A 172 39.86 -5.86 -16.86
CA ASN A 172 39.71 -5.18 -18.14
C ASN A 172 39.15 -6.12 -19.23
N ARG A 173 38.91 -7.39 -18.91
CA ARG A 173 38.15 -8.29 -19.78
C ARG A 173 36.68 -8.07 -19.47
N ARG A 174 35.93 -7.56 -20.44
CA ARG A 174 34.46 -7.51 -20.39
C ARG A 174 33.96 -8.87 -19.92
N GLN A 175 33.17 -8.90 -18.85
CA GLN A 175 32.48 -10.09 -18.40
C GLN A 175 31.71 -10.66 -19.60
N LYS A 176 31.89 -11.97 -19.89
CA LYS A 176 31.07 -12.62 -20.91
C LYS A 176 29.61 -12.48 -20.50
N LEU A 177 28.75 -12.08 -21.42
CA LEU A 177 27.31 -12.02 -21.22
C LEU A 177 26.79 -13.40 -20.79
N THR A 178 25.75 -13.43 -19.97
CA THR A 178 25.10 -14.70 -19.60
C THR A 178 24.47 -15.35 -20.84
N GLU A 179 24.23 -16.65 -20.80
CA GLU A 179 23.64 -17.37 -21.95
C GLU A 179 22.29 -16.78 -22.37
N ASP A 180 21.51 -16.29 -21.41
CA ASP A 180 20.21 -15.65 -21.65
C ASP A 180 20.36 -14.29 -22.36
N GLU A 181 21.30 -13.45 -21.92
CA GLU A 181 21.62 -12.17 -22.57
C GLU A 181 22.17 -12.36 -24.00
N ILE A 182 22.91 -13.44 -24.25
CA ILE A 182 23.40 -13.80 -25.59
C ILE A 182 22.23 -14.20 -26.49
N LYS A 183 21.32 -15.05 -26.00
CA LYS A 183 20.12 -15.47 -26.75
C LYS A 183 19.22 -14.27 -27.08
N GLU A 184 19.02 -13.38 -26.12
CA GLU A 184 18.20 -12.18 -26.30
C GLU A 184 18.82 -11.24 -27.35
N LYS A 185 20.13 -10.99 -27.29
CA LYS A 185 20.83 -10.23 -28.34
C LYS A 185 20.79 -10.89 -29.70
N LEU A 186 20.85 -12.21 -29.75
CA LEU A 186 20.76 -12.95 -31.00
C LEU A 186 19.35 -12.83 -31.58
N ALA A 187 18.30 -12.91 -30.76
CA ALA A 187 16.90 -12.73 -31.19
C ALA A 187 16.59 -11.31 -31.68
N HIS A 188 17.22 -10.30 -31.09
CA HIS A 188 17.09 -8.89 -31.51
C HIS A 188 18.02 -8.50 -32.65
N SER A 189 18.93 -9.39 -33.06
CA SER A 189 19.81 -9.17 -34.19
C SER A 189 19.00 -9.28 -35.48
N SER A 190 19.13 -8.33 -36.40
CA SER A 190 18.52 -8.41 -37.74
C SER A 190 19.01 -9.59 -38.59
N ARG A 191 19.96 -10.39 -38.06
CA ARG A 191 20.48 -11.62 -38.67
C ARG A 191 19.69 -12.88 -38.31
N THR A 192 18.80 -12.86 -37.31
CA THR A 192 17.92 -14.00 -37.04
C THR A 192 16.77 -14.01 -38.05
N PRO A 193 16.60 -15.10 -38.83
CA PRO A 193 15.46 -15.25 -39.72
C PRO A 193 14.16 -15.26 -38.89
N PRO A 194 13.08 -14.61 -39.36
CA PRO A 194 11.78 -14.69 -38.71
C PRO A 194 11.29 -16.15 -38.68
N GLU A 195 10.57 -16.50 -37.61
CA GLU A 195 10.02 -17.84 -37.41
C GLU A 195 9.17 -18.25 -38.64
N GLY A 196 9.49 -19.40 -39.23
CA GLY A 196 8.86 -19.91 -40.44
C GLY A 196 9.67 -19.79 -41.74
N CYS A 197 10.84 -19.15 -41.74
CA CYS A 197 11.73 -19.04 -42.92
C CYS A 197 12.81 -20.13 -43.04
N LEU A 198 12.75 -21.19 -42.22
CA LEU A 198 13.67 -22.31 -42.27
C LEU A 198 13.42 -23.15 -43.53
N GLY A 199 14.18 -22.88 -44.60
CA GLY A 199 14.12 -23.62 -45.87
C GLY A 199 14.31 -22.79 -47.13
N PHE A 200 14.24 -21.46 -47.06
CA PHE A 200 14.34 -20.59 -48.25
C PHE A 200 15.76 -20.08 -48.57
N SER A 201 16.74 -20.30 -47.69
CA SER A 201 18.13 -19.85 -47.89
C SER A 201 19.12 -20.96 -47.59
N ALA A 202 20.10 -21.14 -48.48
CA ALA A 202 21.18 -22.13 -48.33
C ALA A 202 21.96 -21.96 -47.02
N VAL A 203 22.02 -20.74 -46.46
CA VAL A 203 22.76 -20.43 -45.24
C VAL A 203 22.00 -20.86 -43.96
N SER A 204 20.67 -21.03 -44.03
CA SER A 204 19.85 -21.40 -42.87
C SER A 204 19.50 -22.89 -42.81
N ASN A 205 19.90 -23.69 -43.81
CA ASN A 205 19.72 -25.14 -43.80
C ASN A 205 20.90 -25.83 -43.08
N PRO A 206 20.69 -26.40 -41.87
CA PRO A 206 21.75 -27.04 -41.11
C PRO A 206 22.34 -28.27 -41.81
N GLU A 207 21.57 -28.98 -42.65
CA GLU A 207 22.09 -30.11 -43.44
C GLU A 207 23.02 -29.66 -44.56
N PHE A 208 22.68 -28.57 -45.25
CA PHE A 208 23.52 -27.99 -46.31
C PHE A 208 24.86 -27.45 -45.75
N MET A 209 24.80 -26.69 -44.64
CA MET A 209 26.01 -26.14 -44.00
C MET A 209 26.89 -27.22 -43.37
N GLY A 210 26.31 -28.33 -42.89
CA GLY A 210 27.07 -29.49 -42.41
C GLY A 210 27.83 -30.21 -43.53
N SER A 211 27.23 -30.31 -44.73
CA SER A 211 27.86 -30.93 -45.90
C SER A 211 28.94 -30.06 -46.54
N LEU A 212 28.80 -28.73 -46.52
CA LEU A 212 29.74 -27.78 -47.17
C LEU A 212 31.18 -27.86 -46.63
N PHE A 213 31.36 -28.19 -45.35
CA PHE A 213 32.67 -28.28 -44.69
C PHE A 213 33.12 -29.72 -44.41
N ALA A 214 32.29 -30.72 -44.74
CA ALA A 214 32.61 -32.12 -44.50
C ALA A 214 33.46 -32.77 -45.60
N GLY A 215 33.78 -32.05 -46.69
CA GLY A 215 34.64 -32.56 -47.76
C GLY A 215 34.06 -33.83 -48.40
N GLY A 216 33.04 -33.67 -49.24
CA GLY A 216 32.56 -34.76 -50.08
C GLY A 216 33.67 -35.27 -51.03
N LEU A 217 33.71 -36.59 -51.21
CA LEU A 217 34.56 -37.35 -52.15
C LEU A 217 34.77 -36.66 -53.51
#